data_AF-A0A450U125-F1
#
_entry.id   AF-A0A450U125-F1
#
_cell.length_a   1.000
_cell.length_b   1.000
_cell.length_c   1.000
_cell.angle_alpha   90.00
_cell.angle_beta   90.00
_cell.angle_gamma   90.00
#
_symmetry.space_group_name_H-M   'P 1'
#
loop_
_entity.id
_entity.type
_entity.pdbx_description
1 polymer ?
#
loop_
_entity_poly.entity_id
_entity_poly.type
_entity_poly.pdbx_seq_one_letter_code
_entity_poly.pdbx_strand_id
1 'polypeptide(L)'
;MPHPDAKSTTDEILAIDARLLDLEAERQQLLQRKQILQRQTSLPPPHSAHSRQFGAAQKVTLFRELFKGRSDVFARRWENSAKGRSGYAIACHNEWRPGVCGKPRIKCGECRNRRYQPLDEQAIHAHLTGRQVVGLYPLLMDNTCHLLAADFDKAGWQDAVKAVASICEGLDIPHAIEISRSGNGAHLWMLTPRKNENPEKSSTRNPSPPRLNPGAKR
;
A
#
# COMPACT_ATOMS: atom_id res chain seq x y z
N MET A 1 15.04 60.28 -52.78
CA MET A 1 13.76 59.58 -52.53
C MET A 1 14.10 58.16 -52.09
N PRO A 2 13.85 57.76 -50.84
CA PRO A 2 14.09 56.37 -50.40
C PRO A 2 13.04 55.46 -51.04
N HIS A 3 13.48 54.35 -51.66
CA HIS A 3 12.61 53.38 -52.33
C HIS A 3 11.69 52.67 -51.31
N PRO A 4 10.38 52.57 -51.55
CA PRO A 4 9.42 51.96 -50.62
C PRO A 4 9.65 50.45 -50.39
N ASP A 5 10.35 49.76 -51.30
CA ASP A 5 10.50 48.30 -51.28
C ASP A 5 11.50 47.79 -50.22
N ALA A 6 12.53 48.56 -49.87
CA ALA A 6 13.57 48.13 -48.92
C ALA A 6 13.06 47.99 -47.47
N LYS A 7 12.04 48.77 -47.10
CA LYS A 7 11.36 48.62 -45.80
C LYS A 7 10.57 47.31 -45.73
N SER A 8 9.87 46.95 -46.81
CA SER A 8 9.05 45.74 -46.89
C SER A 8 9.89 44.47 -46.74
N THR A 9 11.07 44.41 -47.37
CA THR A 9 11.98 43.25 -47.25
C THR A 9 12.58 43.15 -45.85
N THR A 10 12.89 44.29 -45.22
CA THR A 10 13.43 44.30 -43.86
C THR A 10 12.38 43.82 -42.85
N ASP A 11 11.13 44.27 -43.00
CA ASP A 11 10.02 43.84 -42.15
C ASP A 11 9.71 42.34 -42.32
N GLU A 12 9.85 41.80 -43.54
CA GLU A 12 9.69 40.37 -43.82
C GLU A 12 10.81 39.53 -43.19
N ILE A 13 12.07 39.97 -43.26
CA ILE A 13 13.19 39.31 -42.59
C ILE A 13 12.96 39.28 -41.07
N LEU A 14 12.54 40.40 -40.48
CA LEU A 14 12.24 40.46 -39.05
C LEU A 14 11.10 39.53 -38.64
N ALA A 15 10.06 39.39 -39.47
CA ALA A 15 8.97 38.46 -39.22
C ALA A 15 9.43 36.99 -39.31
N ILE A 16 10.32 36.67 -40.25
CA ILE A 16 10.92 35.34 -40.38
C ILE A 16 11.79 35.03 -39.16
N ASP A 17 12.65 35.96 -38.73
CA ASP A 17 13.53 35.77 -37.57
C ASP A 17 12.72 35.55 -36.28
N ALA A 18 11.64 36.33 -36.09
CA ALA A 18 10.73 36.12 -34.96
C ALA A 18 10.10 34.71 -35.00
N ARG A 19 9.68 34.25 -36.19
CA ARG A 19 9.11 32.92 -36.36
C ARG A 19 10.12 31.80 -36.12
N LEU A 20 11.38 32.00 -36.50
CA LEU A 20 12.46 31.05 -36.23
C LEU A 20 12.72 30.91 -34.74
N LEU A 21 12.74 32.02 -34.00
CA LEU A 21 12.90 32.01 -32.53
C LEU A 21 11.79 31.23 -31.82
N ASP A 22 10.53 31.42 -32.23
CA ASP A 22 9.40 30.67 -31.68
C ASP A 22 9.53 29.17 -31.93
N LEU A 23 9.91 28.78 -33.15
CA LEU A 23 10.09 27.38 -33.53
C LEU A 23 11.26 26.73 -32.79
N GLU A 24 12.33 27.47 -32.51
CA GLU A 24 13.44 27.00 -31.68
C GLU A 24 13.01 26.74 -30.23
N ALA A 25 12.20 27.63 -29.65
CA ALA A 25 11.65 27.44 -28.32
C ALA A 25 10.73 26.21 -28.24
N GLU A 26 9.84 26.03 -29.22
CA GLU A 26 8.96 24.86 -29.32
C GLU A 26 9.78 23.56 -29.47
N ARG A 27 10.82 23.59 -30.32
CA ARG A 27 11.74 22.45 -30.49
C ARG A 27 12.42 22.08 -29.17
N GLN A 28 12.89 23.05 -28.40
CA GLN A 28 13.51 22.79 -27.09
C GLN A 28 12.52 22.16 -26.10
N GLN A 29 11.29 22.65 -26.05
CA GLN A 29 10.24 22.10 -25.20
C GLN A 29 9.90 20.64 -25.56
N LEU A 30 9.77 20.34 -26.86
CA LEU A 30 9.51 18.99 -27.34
C LEU A 30 10.68 18.04 -27.06
N LEU A 31 11.93 18.49 -27.18
CA LEU A 31 13.11 17.70 -26.82
C LEU A 31 13.15 17.38 -25.33
N GLN A 32 12.85 18.35 -24.46
CA GLN A 32 12.76 18.11 -23.02
C GLN A 32 11.65 17.11 -22.70
N ARG A 33 10.47 17.24 -23.32
CA ARG A 33 9.36 16.29 -23.16
C ARG A 33 9.74 14.89 -23.64
N LYS A 34 10.40 14.78 -24.79
CA LYS A 34 10.90 13.51 -25.34
C LYS A 34 11.91 12.85 -24.39
N GLN A 35 12.85 13.60 -23.82
CA GLN A 35 13.80 13.08 -22.84
C GLN A 35 13.11 12.55 -21.57
N ILE A 36 12.11 13.28 -21.06
CA ILE A 36 11.32 12.83 -19.89
C ILE A 36 10.60 11.52 -20.21
N LEU A 37 9.93 11.44 -21.37
CA LEU A 37 9.21 10.24 -21.80
C LEU A 37 10.17 9.08 -22.05
N GLN A 38 11.31 9.30 -22.70
CA GLN A 38 12.33 8.28 -22.90
C GLN A 38 12.88 7.77 -21.56
N ARG A 39 13.09 8.66 -20.58
CA ARG A 39 13.50 8.26 -19.24
C ARG A 39 12.44 7.38 -18.58
N GLN A 40 11.15 7.72 -18.74
CA GLN A 40 10.02 6.90 -18.27
C GLN A 40 9.91 5.53 -18.97
N THR A 41 10.22 5.45 -20.26
CA THR A 41 10.24 4.18 -21.02
C THR A 41 11.50 3.35 -20.74
N SER A 42 12.60 4.00 -20.34
CA SER A 42 13.89 3.35 -20.00
C SER A 42 13.98 2.93 -18.53
N LEU A 43 13.10 3.44 -17.67
CA LEU A 43 12.91 2.87 -16.35
C LEU A 43 12.42 1.43 -16.57
N PRO A 44 13.12 0.40 -16.05
CA PRO A 44 12.56 -0.94 -16.08
C PRO A 44 11.15 -0.86 -15.48
N PRO A 45 10.16 -1.60 -16.02
CA PRO A 45 8.83 -1.64 -15.43
C PRO A 45 9.00 -1.89 -13.93
N PRO A 46 8.28 -1.17 -13.05
CA PRO A 46 8.38 -1.39 -11.61
C PRO A 46 8.13 -2.87 -11.38
N HIS A 47 9.22 -3.56 -11.08
CA HIS A 47 9.32 -5.00 -10.96
C HIS A 47 9.11 -5.80 -12.27
N SER A 48 10.23 -6.21 -12.89
CA SER A 48 10.38 -7.63 -13.25
C SER A 48 10.48 -8.48 -11.98
N ALA A 49 9.48 -8.36 -11.10
CA ALA A 49 9.19 -9.46 -10.20
C ALA A 49 8.87 -10.59 -11.17
N HIS A 50 9.67 -11.65 -11.14
CA HIS A 50 9.18 -12.94 -11.57
C HIS A 50 7.74 -13.02 -11.07
N SER A 51 6.77 -13.00 -11.99
CA SER A 51 5.40 -13.31 -11.66
C SER A 51 5.44 -14.76 -11.23
N ARG A 52 5.76 -14.97 -9.94
CA ARG A 52 5.49 -16.22 -9.26
C ARG A 52 3.98 -16.28 -9.33
N GLN A 53 3.50 -16.97 -10.36
CA GLN A 53 2.10 -17.29 -10.47
C GLN A 53 1.79 -18.20 -9.30
N PHE A 54 1.32 -17.60 -8.21
CA PHE A 54 0.93 -18.34 -7.03
C PHE A 54 -0.36 -19.10 -7.34
N GLY A 55 -0.36 -20.41 -7.07
CA GLY A 55 -1.60 -21.19 -7.04
C GLY A 55 -2.55 -20.66 -5.97
N ALA A 56 -3.84 -21.03 -6.03
CA ALA A 56 -4.84 -20.55 -5.09
C ALA A 56 -4.45 -20.80 -3.62
N ALA A 57 -3.96 -22.00 -3.30
CA ALA A 57 -3.50 -22.34 -1.95
C ALA A 57 -2.28 -21.50 -1.51
N GLN A 58 -1.36 -21.21 -2.43
CA GLN A 58 -0.20 -20.35 -2.14
C GLN A 58 -0.61 -18.91 -1.89
N LYS A 59 -1.61 -18.39 -2.63
CA LYS A 59 -2.18 -17.06 -2.38
C LYS A 59 -2.86 -16.98 -1.01
N VAL A 60 -3.63 -18.01 -0.64
CA VAL A 60 -4.26 -18.11 0.69
C VAL A 60 -3.20 -18.13 1.80
N THR A 61 -2.17 -18.95 1.64
CA THR A 61 -1.06 -19.05 2.60
C THR A 61 -0.35 -17.71 2.74
N LEU A 62 0.04 -17.09 1.62
CA LEU A 62 0.71 -15.80 1.60
C LEU A 62 -0.15 -14.71 2.26
N PHE A 63 -1.45 -14.64 1.96
CA PHE A 63 -2.35 -13.67 2.56
C PHE A 63 -2.44 -13.85 4.08
N ARG A 64 -2.56 -15.09 4.57
CA ARG A 64 -2.59 -15.40 6.01
C ARG A 64 -1.27 -15.05 6.70
N GLU A 65 -0.15 -15.17 6.01
CA GLU A 65 1.17 -14.80 6.54
C GLU A 65 1.36 -13.29 6.64
N LEU A 66 0.87 -12.53 5.67
CA LEU A 66 0.98 -11.07 5.62
C LEU A 66 -0.02 -10.41 6.59
N PHE A 67 -1.27 -10.85 6.56
CA PHE A 67 -2.37 -10.25 7.32
C PHE A 67 -2.74 -11.10 8.53
N LYS A 68 -1.82 -11.15 9.50
CA LYS A 68 -2.02 -11.88 10.76
C LYS A 68 -2.79 -11.06 11.78
N GLY A 69 -3.73 -11.73 12.43
CA GLY A 69 -4.50 -11.22 13.56
C GLY A 69 -5.11 -12.40 14.30
N ARG A 70 -6.27 -12.20 14.93
CA ARG A 70 -6.98 -13.29 15.59
C ARG A 70 -7.42 -14.36 14.59
N SER A 71 -7.07 -15.61 14.87
CA SER A 71 -7.46 -16.77 14.06
C SER A 71 -8.79 -17.40 14.50
N ASP A 72 -9.25 -17.11 15.72
CA ASP A 72 -10.45 -17.68 16.31
C ASP A 72 -11.75 -16.97 15.91
N VAL A 73 -11.64 -15.81 15.25
CA VAL A 73 -12.79 -14.99 14.85
C VAL A 73 -12.46 -14.08 13.68
N PHE A 74 -13.45 -13.81 12.83
CA PHE A 74 -13.39 -12.76 11.81
C PHE A 74 -14.72 -12.02 11.70
N ALA A 75 -14.71 -10.87 11.03
CA ALA A 75 -15.91 -10.13 10.70
C ALA A 75 -16.33 -10.39 9.25
N ARG A 76 -17.62 -10.56 8.99
CA ARG A 76 -18.18 -10.60 7.64
C ARG A 76 -18.79 -9.25 7.30
N ARG A 77 -18.47 -8.72 6.12
CA ARG A 77 -19.17 -7.55 5.59
C ARG A 77 -20.60 -7.96 5.22
N TRP A 78 -21.55 -7.12 5.58
CA TRP A 78 -22.92 -7.20 5.09
C TRP A 78 -23.29 -5.89 4.39
N GLU A 79 -24.24 -5.98 3.48
CA GLU A 79 -24.78 -4.86 2.75
C GLU A 79 -26.28 -5.05 2.57
N ASN A 80 -27.02 -3.97 2.74
CA ASN A 80 -28.44 -3.88 2.47
C ASN A 80 -28.64 -2.79 1.42
N SER A 81 -28.61 -3.19 0.15
CA SER A 81 -28.71 -2.28 -0.98
C SER A 81 -30.04 -1.50 -0.98
N ALA A 82 -31.13 -2.11 -0.52
CA ALA A 82 -32.44 -1.44 -0.41
C ALA A 82 -32.43 -0.27 0.58
N LYS A 83 -31.58 -0.30 1.61
CA LYS A 83 -31.44 0.78 2.61
C LYS A 83 -30.15 1.59 2.45
N GLY A 84 -29.32 1.28 1.46
CA GLY A 84 -28.00 1.90 1.28
C GLY A 84 -27.06 1.73 2.48
N ARG A 85 -27.26 0.72 3.35
CA ARG A 85 -26.45 0.51 4.55
C ARG A 85 -25.51 -0.66 4.35
N SER A 86 -24.30 -0.53 4.88
CA SER A 86 -23.33 -1.62 4.95
C SER A 86 -22.59 -1.58 6.27
N GLY A 87 -21.92 -2.68 6.60
CA GLY A 87 -21.11 -2.75 7.80
C GLY A 87 -20.41 -4.09 7.94
N TYR A 88 -19.79 -4.30 9.09
CA TYR A 88 -19.15 -5.55 9.45
C TYR A 88 -19.82 -6.13 10.70
N ALA A 89 -19.98 -7.45 10.74
CA ALA A 89 -20.50 -8.17 11.88
C ALA A 89 -19.65 -9.41 12.16
N ILE A 90 -19.48 -9.78 13.43
CA ILE A 90 -18.75 -11.00 13.80
C ILE A 90 -19.39 -12.23 13.14
N ALA A 91 -18.58 -13.02 12.45
CA ALA A 91 -19.01 -14.29 11.89
C ALA A 91 -19.27 -15.30 13.01
N CYS A 92 -20.48 -15.86 13.03
CA CYS A 92 -20.94 -16.76 14.10
C CYS A 92 -21.69 -17.95 13.50
N HIS A 93 -21.40 -19.18 13.94
CA HIS A 93 -22.12 -20.37 13.51
C HIS A 93 -23.59 -20.38 13.93
N ASN A 94 -23.90 -19.70 15.04
CA ASN A 94 -25.24 -19.60 15.59
C ASN A 94 -26.01 -18.39 15.07
N GLU A 95 -25.43 -17.58 14.17
CA GLU A 95 -26.11 -16.41 13.62
C GLU A 95 -27.49 -16.79 13.05
N TRP A 96 -28.52 -16.00 13.41
CA TRP A 96 -29.92 -16.19 12.98
C TRP A 96 -30.58 -17.52 13.36
N ARG A 97 -29.97 -18.37 14.20
CA ARG A 97 -30.62 -19.59 14.70
C ARG A 97 -31.71 -19.24 15.73
N PRO A 98 -33.00 -19.51 15.46
CA PRO A 98 -34.09 -19.22 16.39
C PRO A 98 -33.90 -19.94 17.73
N GLY A 99 -34.25 -19.27 18.83
CA GLY A 99 -34.08 -19.82 20.19
C GLY A 99 -32.63 -19.90 20.70
N VAL A 100 -31.63 -19.76 19.83
CA VAL A 100 -30.21 -19.81 20.20
C VAL A 100 -29.57 -18.43 20.14
N CYS A 101 -29.71 -17.74 19.02
CA CYS A 101 -29.15 -16.40 18.82
C CYS A 101 -30.24 -15.34 19.02
N GLY A 102 -29.91 -14.30 19.79
CA GLY A 102 -30.84 -13.20 20.07
C GLY A 102 -30.93 -12.13 18.98
N LYS A 103 -30.42 -12.38 17.78
CA LYS A 103 -30.61 -11.45 16.65
C LYS A 103 -32.10 -11.38 16.27
N PRO A 104 -32.61 -10.20 15.85
CA PRO A 104 -31.88 -8.95 15.64
C PRO A 104 -31.71 -8.09 16.91
N ARG A 105 -32.26 -8.50 18.06
CA ARG A 105 -32.29 -7.69 19.29
C ARG A 105 -30.90 -7.43 19.88
N ILE A 106 -29.98 -8.39 19.75
CA ILE A 106 -28.59 -8.25 20.23
C ILE A 106 -27.58 -8.62 19.13
N LYS A 107 -26.35 -8.09 19.25
CA LYS A 107 -25.24 -8.44 18.35
C LYS A 107 -24.62 -9.78 18.76
N CYS A 108 -24.03 -10.50 17.78
CA CYS A 108 -23.38 -11.78 18.07
C CYS A 108 -22.18 -11.68 19.03
N GLY A 109 -21.49 -10.54 19.09
CA GLY A 109 -20.40 -10.32 20.06
C GLY A 109 -20.88 -10.26 21.52
N GLU A 110 -22.14 -9.87 21.74
CA GLU A 110 -22.76 -9.75 23.06
C GLU A 110 -23.62 -10.97 23.41
N CYS A 111 -23.78 -11.92 22.47
CA CYS A 111 -24.60 -13.10 22.66
C CYS A 111 -23.92 -14.12 23.59
N ARG A 112 -24.66 -14.63 24.58
CA ARG A 112 -24.18 -15.71 25.47
C ARG A 112 -23.95 -17.03 24.73
N ASN A 113 -24.78 -17.32 23.73
CA ASN A 113 -24.68 -18.52 22.89
C ASN A 113 -23.80 -18.30 21.65
N ARG A 114 -22.89 -17.32 21.67
CA ARG A 114 -22.02 -17.05 20.53
C ARG A 114 -21.07 -18.21 20.28
N ARG A 115 -20.89 -18.56 19.01
CA ARG A 115 -19.91 -19.55 18.55
C ARG A 115 -19.22 -18.99 17.33
N TYR A 116 -18.09 -18.33 17.54
CA TYR A 116 -17.35 -17.64 16.48
C TYR A 116 -16.88 -18.62 15.40
N GLN A 117 -16.90 -18.14 14.15
CA GLN A 117 -16.29 -18.86 13.05
C GLN A 117 -14.79 -18.50 13.01
N PRO A 118 -13.88 -19.48 12.96
CA PRO A 118 -12.46 -19.19 12.85
C PRO A 118 -12.14 -18.58 11.48
N LEU A 119 -11.04 -17.81 11.42
CA LEU A 119 -10.50 -17.28 10.17
C LEU A 119 -9.67 -18.38 9.48
N ASP A 120 -10.37 -19.34 8.88
CA ASP A 120 -9.77 -20.49 8.21
C ASP A 120 -9.44 -20.23 6.72
N GLU A 121 -8.85 -21.22 6.07
CA GLU A 121 -8.48 -21.14 4.66
C GLU A 121 -9.68 -20.96 3.74
N GLN A 122 -10.84 -21.53 4.08
CA GLN A 122 -12.05 -21.38 3.29
C GLN A 122 -12.56 -19.95 3.36
N ALA A 123 -12.55 -19.34 4.54
CA ALA A 123 -12.95 -17.95 4.74
C ALA A 123 -12.04 -17.00 3.95
N ILE A 124 -10.73 -17.20 4.00
CA ILE A 124 -9.74 -16.42 3.24
C ILE A 124 -9.86 -16.65 1.74
N HIS A 125 -10.00 -17.89 1.28
CA HIS A 125 -10.21 -18.19 -0.13
C HIS A 125 -11.48 -17.52 -0.67
N ALA A 126 -12.59 -17.62 0.08
CA ALA A 126 -13.84 -16.94 -0.27
C ALA A 126 -13.68 -15.41 -0.29
N HIS A 127 -12.82 -14.85 0.55
CA HIS A 127 -12.45 -13.44 0.50
C HIS A 127 -11.68 -13.07 -0.77
N LEU A 128 -10.61 -13.80 -1.08
CA LEU A 128 -9.75 -13.54 -2.24
C LEU A 128 -10.47 -13.73 -3.58
N THR A 129 -11.48 -14.59 -3.62
CA THR A 129 -12.34 -14.81 -4.80
C THR A 129 -13.54 -13.87 -4.88
N GLY A 130 -13.69 -12.94 -3.92
CA GLY A 130 -14.79 -11.98 -3.89
C GLY A 130 -16.16 -12.54 -3.49
N ARG A 131 -16.26 -13.81 -3.09
CA ARG A 131 -17.52 -14.44 -2.63
C ARG A 131 -18.01 -13.88 -1.29
N GLN A 132 -17.09 -13.37 -0.46
CA GLN A 132 -17.42 -12.61 0.74
C GLN A 132 -16.35 -11.55 0.99
N VAL A 133 -16.62 -10.57 1.85
CA VAL A 133 -15.58 -9.66 2.35
C VAL A 133 -15.37 -9.93 3.83
N VAL A 134 -14.13 -10.25 4.17
CA VAL A 134 -13.70 -10.58 5.53
C VAL A 134 -12.99 -9.37 6.13
N GLY A 135 -13.34 -9.03 7.38
CA GLY A 135 -12.61 -8.12 8.22
C GLY A 135 -11.78 -8.89 9.25
N LEU A 136 -10.51 -8.51 9.36
CA LEU A 136 -9.57 -9.06 10.33
C LEU A 136 -9.70 -8.33 11.67
N TYR A 137 -9.52 -9.05 12.78
CA TYR A 137 -9.29 -8.46 14.09
C TYR A 137 -7.78 -8.44 14.39
N PRO A 138 -7.08 -7.30 14.23
CA PRO A 138 -5.62 -7.25 14.26
C PRO A 138 -5.01 -7.32 15.67
N LEU A 139 -5.78 -6.94 16.70
CA LEU A 139 -5.34 -6.99 18.09
C LEU A 139 -5.52 -8.40 18.65
N LEU A 140 -4.42 -8.99 19.12
CA LEU A 140 -4.37 -10.30 19.75
C LEU A 140 -4.81 -10.22 21.23
N MET A 141 -5.00 -11.39 21.85
CA MET A 141 -5.49 -11.48 23.24
C MET A 141 -4.48 -10.95 24.27
N ASP A 142 -3.20 -10.91 23.92
CA ASP A 142 -2.13 -10.36 24.73
C ASP A 142 -1.87 -8.86 24.43
N ASN A 143 -2.81 -8.20 23.74
CA ASN A 143 -2.72 -6.82 23.29
C ASN A 143 -1.55 -6.51 22.33
N THR A 144 -0.98 -7.54 21.69
CA THR A 144 -0.01 -7.36 20.61
C THR A 144 -0.70 -7.38 19.24
N CYS A 145 0.02 -6.98 18.18
CA CYS A 145 -0.46 -7.06 16.81
C CYS A 145 0.71 -7.38 15.86
N HIS A 146 0.39 -7.91 14.68
CA HIS A 146 1.37 -8.24 13.65
C HIS A 146 1.44 -7.22 12.52
N LEU A 147 0.52 -6.27 12.51
CA LEU A 147 0.42 -5.24 11.49
C LEU A 147 -0.19 -3.98 12.07
N LEU A 148 0.17 -2.86 11.45
CA LEU A 148 -0.45 -1.56 11.63
C LEU A 148 -1.05 -1.12 10.30
N ALA A 149 -2.15 -0.39 10.37
CA ALA A 149 -2.79 0.20 9.21
C ALA A 149 -2.93 1.70 9.43
N ALA A 150 -2.48 2.49 8.46
CA ALA A 150 -2.74 3.92 8.39
C ALA A 150 -3.67 4.19 7.20
N ASP A 151 -4.78 4.88 7.46
CA ASP A 151 -5.75 5.25 6.45
C ASP A 151 -5.48 6.69 5.97
N PHE A 152 -5.29 6.85 4.67
CA PHE A 152 -5.05 8.13 4.02
C PHE A 152 -6.25 8.47 3.14
N ASP A 153 -6.98 9.52 3.54
CA ASP A 153 -8.15 10.02 2.83
C ASP A 153 -7.97 11.48 2.38
N LYS A 154 -8.95 11.99 1.61
CA LYS A 154 -9.09 13.40 1.20
C LYS A 154 -8.01 13.92 0.25
N ALA A 155 -8.04 15.23 -0.01
CA ALA A 155 -7.10 15.88 -0.92
C ALA A 155 -5.65 15.64 -0.46
N GLY A 156 -4.79 15.27 -1.42
CA GLY A 156 -3.36 15.01 -1.15
C GLY A 156 -3.04 13.63 -0.58
N TRP A 157 -4.01 12.70 -0.46
CA TRP A 157 -3.76 11.36 0.08
C TRP A 157 -2.64 10.61 -0.65
N GLN A 158 -2.50 10.83 -1.97
CA GLN A 158 -1.48 10.19 -2.81
C GLN A 158 -0.07 10.60 -2.41
N ASP A 159 0.15 11.89 -2.16
CA ASP A 159 1.48 12.39 -1.80
C ASP A 159 1.78 12.03 -0.34
N ALA A 160 0.78 12.10 0.54
CA ALA A 160 0.90 11.71 1.93
C ALA A 160 1.28 10.22 2.10
N VAL A 161 0.56 9.30 1.42
CA VAL A 161 0.86 7.87 1.51
C VAL A 161 2.23 7.53 0.94
N LYS A 162 2.65 8.17 -0.15
CA LYS A 162 4.00 8.00 -0.74
C LYS A 162 5.09 8.53 0.17
N ALA A 163 4.88 9.67 0.82
CA ALA A 163 5.84 10.23 1.76
C ALA A 163 6.07 9.28 2.95
N VAL A 164 4.99 8.75 3.53
CA VAL A 164 5.12 7.78 4.64
C VAL A 164 5.73 6.46 4.17
N ALA A 165 5.35 5.96 2.98
CA ALA A 165 5.98 4.77 2.40
C ALA A 165 7.50 4.95 2.21
N SER A 166 7.96 6.10 1.72
CA SER A 166 9.40 6.38 1.59
C SER A 166 10.13 6.41 2.94
N ILE A 167 9.47 6.88 4.00
CA ILE A 167 10.01 6.79 5.36
C ILE A 167 10.11 5.33 5.80
N CYS A 168 9.08 4.50 5.54
CA CYS A 168 9.12 3.08 5.83
C CYS A 168 10.27 2.38 5.07
N GLU A 169 10.49 2.72 3.79
CA GLU A 169 11.64 2.24 3.00
C GLU A 169 12.97 2.62 3.67
N GLY A 170 13.15 3.88 4.05
CA GLY A 170 14.37 4.36 4.71
C GLY A 170 14.63 3.76 6.10
N LEU A 171 13.60 3.19 6.74
CA LEU A 171 13.67 2.52 8.05
C LEU A 171 13.64 0.99 7.95
N ASP A 172 13.70 0.42 6.74
CA ASP A 172 13.58 -1.02 6.49
C ASP A 172 12.31 -1.65 7.11
N ILE A 173 11.22 -0.90 7.17
CA ILE A 173 9.92 -1.37 7.66
C ILE A 173 9.15 -2.02 6.49
N PRO A 174 8.85 -3.33 6.54
CA PRO A 174 8.02 -3.97 5.52
C PRO A 174 6.66 -3.31 5.44
N HIS A 175 6.24 -2.89 4.25
CA HIS A 175 4.96 -2.22 4.06
C HIS A 175 4.33 -2.52 2.70
N ALA A 176 3.03 -2.25 2.58
CA ALA A 176 2.27 -2.36 1.34
C ALA A 176 1.22 -1.25 1.27
N ILE A 177 1.01 -0.69 0.07
CA ILE A 177 -0.05 0.29 -0.19
C ILE A 177 -1.23 -0.43 -0.85
N GLU A 178 -2.43 -0.23 -0.32
CA GLU A 178 -3.69 -0.69 -0.91
C GLU A 178 -4.56 0.52 -1.23
N ILE A 179 -5.00 0.66 -2.49
CA ILE A 179 -5.97 1.69 -2.85
C ILE A 179 -7.34 1.32 -2.31
N SER A 180 -7.99 2.27 -1.63
CA SER A 180 -9.32 2.08 -1.08
C SER A 180 -10.34 1.73 -2.17
N ARG A 181 -11.42 1.04 -1.79
CA ARG A 181 -12.48 0.64 -2.71
C ARG A 181 -13.16 1.80 -3.45
N SER A 182 -13.17 3.00 -2.86
CA SER A 182 -13.73 4.19 -3.50
C SER A 182 -12.78 4.81 -4.54
N GLY A 183 -11.50 4.43 -4.53
CA GLY A 183 -10.44 5.07 -5.31
C GLY A 183 -9.97 6.42 -4.76
N ASN A 184 -10.58 6.93 -3.68
CA ASN A 184 -10.36 8.28 -3.16
C ASN A 184 -9.51 8.31 -1.88
N GLY A 185 -8.64 7.32 -1.73
CA GLY A 185 -7.81 7.13 -0.55
C GLY A 185 -7.03 5.83 -0.65
N ALA A 186 -6.14 5.59 0.31
CA ALA A 186 -5.34 4.37 0.38
C ALA A 186 -5.04 3.99 1.83
N HIS A 187 -4.87 2.69 2.06
CA HIS A 187 -4.32 2.17 3.30
C HIS A 187 -2.83 1.88 3.11
N LEU A 188 -2.01 2.31 4.07
CA LEU A 188 -0.64 1.83 4.22
C LEU A 188 -0.63 0.75 5.30
N TRP A 189 -0.29 -0.47 4.91
CA TRP A 189 -0.10 -1.61 5.79
C TRP A 189 1.37 -1.69 6.17
N MET A 190 1.71 -1.54 7.45
CA MET A 190 3.04 -1.81 7.99
C MET A 190 3.02 -3.19 8.64
N LEU A 191 3.93 -4.07 8.22
CA LEU A 191 3.91 -5.48 8.56
C LEU A 191 5.09 -5.83 9.45
N THR A 192 4.87 -6.65 10.46
CA THR A 192 5.98 -7.19 11.25
C THR A 192 6.82 -8.14 10.38
N PRO A 193 8.16 -8.08 10.46
CA PRO A 193 9.02 -8.99 9.74
C PRO A 193 8.65 -10.45 10.03
N ARG A 194 8.73 -11.30 9.01
CA ARG A 194 8.73 -12.74 9.26
C ARG A 194 9.87 -13.02 10.22
N LYS A 195 9.60 -13.71 11.34
CA LYS A 195 10.68 -14.40 12.03
C LYS A 195 11.22 -15.40 11.00
N ASN A 196 12.37 -15.10 10.42
CA ASN A 196 13.13 -16.13 9.74
C ASN A 196 13.41 -17.18 10.81
N GLU A 197 12.97 -18.41 10.58
CA GLU A 197 13.42 -19.56 11.35
C GLU A 197 14.90 -19.79 11.01
N ASN A 198 15.78 -18.89 11.45
CA ASN A 198 17.21 -19.15 11.58
C ASN A 198 17.84 -18.16 12.59
N PRO A 199 17.94 -18.53 13.87
CA PRO A 199 18.47 -17.64 14.91
C PRO A 199 20.02 -17.51 14.91
N GLU A 200 20.75 -18.06 13.94
CA GLU A 200 22.21 -18.18 14.02
C GLU A 200 23.05 -17.14 13.25
N LYS A 201 22.48 -16.11 12.63
CA LYS A 201 23.29 -15.09 11.92
C LYS A 201 22.91 -13.65 12.25
N SER A 202 23.01 -13.27 13.51
CA SER A 202 23.15 -11.85 13.89
C SER A 202 23.94 -11.65 15.19
N SER A 203 25.09 -12.30 15.32
CA SER A 203 26.09 -11.89 16.31
C SER A 203 27.49 -11.98 15.74
N THR A 204 27.89 -10.95 15.00
CA THR A 204 29.30 -10.54 14.90
C THR A 204 29.35 -9.03 15.07
N ARG A 205 29.22 -8.57 16.32
CA ARG A 205 29.79 -7.27 16.69
C ARG A 205 31.30 -7.48 16.82
N ASN A 206 32.06 -6.86 15.93
CA ASN A 206 33.52 -6.80 16.06
C ASN A 206 33.89 -6.18 17.42
N PRO A 207 34.78 -6.80 18.22
CA PRO A 207 35.28 -6.16 19.42
C PRO A 207 36.16 -4.97 19.04
N SER A 208 35.97 -3.85 19.73
CA SER A 208 36.82 -2.66 19.60
C SER A 208 38.25 -2.96 20.06
N PRO A 209 39.28 -2.31 19.48
CA PRO A 209 40.66 -2.56 19.85
C PRO A 209 40.97 -2.02 21.27
N PRO A 210 41.96 -2.62 21.97
CA PRO A 210 42.28 -2.25 23.34
C PRO A 210 42.92 -0.86 23.41
N ARG A 211 42.47 -0.03 24.36
CA ARG A 211 43.13 1.24 24.70
C ARG A 211 44.42 0.93 25.46
N LEU A 212 45.55 1.37 24.90
CA LEU A 212 46.83 1.49 25.60
C LEU A 212 46.69 2.48 26.76
N ASN A 213 47.07 2.06 27.96
CA ASN A 213 47.09 2.89 29.16
C ASN A 213 48.52 3.40 29.37
N PRO A 214 48.82 4.70 29.20
CA PRO A 214 50.14 5.24 29.46
C PRO A 214 50.17 5.79 30.89
N GLY A 215 50.89 5.13 31.80
CA GLY A 215 51.17 5.74 33.10
C GLY A 215 51.48 4.80 34.25
N ALA A 216 52.59 4.07 34.17
CA ALA A 216 53.30 3.65 35.38
C ALA A 216 54.51 4.58 35.55
N LYS A 217 54.48 5.41 36.60
CA LYS A 217 55.71 5.99 37.17
C LYS A 217 55.65 5.86 38.69
N ARG A 218 56.65 5.10 39.15
CA ARG A 218 57.14 4.86 40.52
C ARG A 218 56.38 3.83 41.33
#